data_AF-A0A1D3K6L3-F1
#
_entry.id   AF-A0A1D3K6L3-F1
#
_cell.length_a   1.000
_cell.length_b   1.000
_cell.length_c   1.000
_cell.angle_alpha   90.00
_cell.angle_beta   90.00
_cell.angle_gamma   90.00
#
_symmetry.space_group_name_H-M   'P 1'
#
loop_
_entity.id
_entity.type
_entity.pdbx_description
1 polymer ?
#
loop_
_entity_poly.entity_id
_entity_poly.type
_entity_poly.pdbx_seq_one_letter_code
_entity_poly.pdbx_strand_id
1 'polypeptide(L)'
;MANIRMGDATAGKVNNRTVRLSRKNIAFGLAAIAALTAATWYFLAPRVLDLGDGNNFVQSGLNGQWMEGNVIVMVRHAERCDRSSNPCFGPPNGITVNGQQHGLAPTKPDTNSLLN
;
A
#
# COMPACT_ATOMS: atom_id res chain seq x y z
N MET A 1 -25.55 54.62 50.55
CA MET A 1 -26.58 54.02 49.68
C MET A 1 -26.10 54.18 48.24
N ALA A 2 -25.52 53.13 47.65
CA ALA A 2 -25.03 53.14 46.27
C ALA A 2 -25.98 52.31 45.42
N ASN A 3 -26.60 52.91 44.40
CA ASN A 3 -27.36 52.17 43.39
C ASN A 3 -26.56 52.20 42.09
N ILE A 4 -25.91 51.08 41.81
CA ILE A 4 -25.17 50.82 40.59
C ILE A 4 -26.19 50.76 39.46
N ARG A 5 -26.06 51.66 38.47
CA ARG A 5 -26.82 51.56 37.23
C ARG A 5 -26.36 50.32 36.49
N MET A 6 -27.29 49.40 36.25
CA MET A 6 -27.12 48.25 35.35
C MET A 6 -26.53 48.75 34.02
N GLY A 7 -25.38 48.20 33.65
CA GLY A 7 -24.83 48.37 32.31
C GLY A 7 -25.78 47.72 31.31
N ASP A 8 -26.16 48.50 30.30
CA ASP A 8 -26.91 48.00 29.14
C ASP A 8 -26.08 46.91 28.46
N ALA A 9 -26.66 45.72 28.36
CA ALA A 9 -26.03 44.60 27.68
C ALA A 9 -26.01 44.94 26.19
N THR A 10 -24.84 45.35 25.68
CA THR A 10 -24.63 45.43 24.24
C THR A 10 -24.82 44.04 23.66
N ALA A 11 -26.00 43.78 23.11
CA ALA A 11 -26.32 42.57 22.39
C ALA A 11 -25.35 42.44 21.21
N GLY A 12 -24.31 41.63 21.39
CA GLY A 12 -23.40 41.25 20.33
C GLY A 12 -24.21 40.59 19.23
N LYS A 13 -24.35 41.26 18.09
CA LYS A 13 -25.01 40.73 16.90
C LYS A 13 -24.21 39.51 16.42
N VAL A 14 -24.62 38.31 16.85
CA VAL A 14 -24.10 37.05 16.30
C VAL A 14 -24.44 37.04 14.82
N ASN A 15 -23.42 37.27 14.01
CA ASN A 15 -23.51 37.30 12.57
C ASN A 15 -23.63 35.87 12.05
N ASN A 16 -24.81 35.27 12.19
CA ASN A 16 -25.11 33.99 11.54
C ASN A 16 -25.27 34.24 10.03
N ARG A 17 -24.14 34.41 9.32
CA ARG A 17 -24.09 34.34 7.87
C ARG A 17 -24.47 32.90 7.52
N THR A 18 -25.77 32.69 7.33
CA THR A 18 -26.30 31.50 6.70
C THR A 18 -25.68 31.42 5.31
N VAL A 19 -24.62 30.63 5.18
CA VAL A 19 -23.96 30.41 3.91
C VAL A 19 -24.98 29.68 3.05
N ARG A 20 -25.64 30.42 2.16
CA ARG A 20 -26.56 29.87 1.16
C ARG A 20 -25.71 29.19 0.10
N LEU A 21 -25.13 28.04 0.47
CA LEU A 21 -24.37 27.19 -0.42
C LEU A 21 -25.33 26.66 -1.48
N SER A 22 -25.18 27.18 -2.70
CA SER A 22 -25.85 26.62 -3.87
C SER A 22 -25.54 25.13 -3.94
N ARG A 23 -26.53 24.29 -4.29
CA ARG A 23 -26.34 22.84 -4.50
C ARG A 23 -25.13 22.53 -5.38
N LYS A 24 -24.83 23.42 -6.34
CA LYS A 24 -23.63 23.35 -7.20
C LYS A 24 -22.33 23.47 -6.40
N ASN A 25 -22.25 24.39 -5.44
CA ASN A 25 -21.05 24.60 -4.60
C ASN A 25 -20.82 23.40 -3.66
N ILE A 26 -21.91 22.79 -3.17
CA ILE A 26 -21.83 21.55 -2.39
C ILE A 26 -21.30 20.40 -3.28
N ALA A 27 -21.83 20.27 -4.49
CA ALA A 27 -21.37 19.25 -5.44
C ALA A 27 -19.90 19.42 -5.82
N PHE A 28 -19.44 20.66 -6.06
CA PHE A 28 -18.02 20.95 -6.30
C PHE A 28 -17.13 20.60 -5.09
N GLY A 29 -17.58 20.93 -3.87
CA GLY A 29 -16.86 20.57 -2.65
C GLY A 29 -16.71 19.05 -2.49
N LEU A 30 -17.78 18.29 -2.71
CA LEU A 30 -17.74 16.83 -2.65
C LEU A 30 -16.83 16.23 -3.74
N ALA A 31 -16.91 16.75 -4.96
CA ALA A 31 -16.05 16.31 -6.06
C ALA A 31 -14.57 16.59 -5.78
N ALA A 32 -14.24 17.75 -5.22
CA ALA A 32 -12.88 18.10 -4.83
C ALA A 32 -12.35 17.16 -3.74
N ILE A 33 -13.13 16.88 -2.70
CA ILE A 33 -12.76 15.95 -1.63
C ILE A 33 -12.54 14.55 -2.21
N ALA A 34 -13.46 14.05 -3.04
CA ALA A 34 -13.33 12.74 -3.68
C ALA A 34 -12.04 12.65 -4.52
N ALA A 35 -11.76 13.68 -5.34
CA ALA A 35 -10.54 13.74 -6.13
C ALA A 35 -9.28 13.73 -5.26
N LEU A 36 -9.27 14.50 -4.17
CA LEU A 36 -8.14 14.52 -3.22
C LEU A 36 -7.94 13.16 -2.55
N THR A 37 -9.02 12.49 -2.13
CA THR A 37 -8.92 11.15 -1.54
C THR A 37 -8.41 10.12 -2.54
N ALA A 38 -8.87 10.18 -3.79
CA ALA A 38 -8.42 9.28 -4.85
C ALA A 38 -6.94 9.52 -5.20
N ALA A 39 -6.51 10.78 -5.29
CA ALA A 39 -5.11 11.13 -5.51
C ALA A 39 -4.24 10.63 -4.35
N THR A 40 -4.65 10.90 -3.11
CA THR A 40 -3.94 10.44 -1.91
C THR A 40 -3.80 8.92 -1.92
N TRP A 41 -4.88 8.19 -2.22
CA TRP A 41 -4.82 6.73 -2.36
C TRP A 41 -3.85 6.32 -3.48
N TYR A 42 -3.91 6.95 -4.65
CA TYR A 42 -3.03 6.61 -5.76
C TYR A 42 -1.55 6.80 -5.45
N PHE A 43 -1.19 7.84 -4.70
CA PHE A 43 0.20 8.13 -4.34
C PHE A 43 0.71 7.35 -3.12
N LEU A 44 -0.14 7.10 -2.12
CA LEU A 44 0.24 6.42 -0.89
C LEU A 44 -0.08 4.92 -0.87
N ALA A 45 -0.80 4.41 -1.87
CA ALA A 45 -1.10 2.98 -1.94
C ALA A 45 0.22 2.19 -1.96
N PRO A 46 0.37 1.19 -1.07
CA PRO A 46 1.55 0.35 -1.06
C PRO A 46 1.65 -0.37 -2.40
N ARG A 47 2.69 -0.02 -3.17
CA ARG A 47 3.06 -0.77 -4.37
C ARG A 47 3.70 -2.07 -3.90
N VAL A 48 3.01 -3.20 -4.05
CA VAL A 48 3.63 -4.50 -3.85
C VAL A 48 4.55 -4.72 -5.05
N LEU A 49 5.84 -4.46 -4.86
CA LEU A 49 6.83 -4.73 -5.89
C LEU A 49 7.06 -6.23 -5.96
N ASP A 50 7.00 -6.80 -7.17
CA ASP A 50 7.31 -8.20 -7.36
C ASP A 50 8.83 -8.39 -7.24
N LEU A 51 9.25 -8.91 -6.09
CA LEU A 51 10.64 -9.21 -5.76
C LEU A 51 11.11 -10.54 -6.36
N GLY A 52 10.22 -11.30 -7.00
CA GLY A 52 10.58 -12.52 -7.75
C GLY A 52 11.37 -12.22 -9.02
N ASP A 53 11.25 -11.00 -9.57
CA ASP A 53 12.13 -10.51 -10.63
C ASP A 53 13.43 -9.98 -10.01
N GLY A 54 14.56 -10.58 -10.40
CA GLY A 54 15.89 -10.22 -9.88
C GLY A 54 16.24 -8.73 -10.07
N ASN A 55 15.70 -8.06 -11.09
CA ASN A 55 15.94 -6.63 -11.33
C ASN A 55 15.19 -5.75 -10.30
N ASN A 56 13.97 -6.16 -9.94
CA ASN A 56 13.16 -5.48 -8.93
C ASN A 56 13.72 -5.68 -7.51
N PHE A 57 14.31 -6.85 -7.23
CA PHE A 57 14.99 -7.11 -5.96
C PHE A 57 16.15 -6.13 -5.73
N VAL A 58 16.97 -5.87 -6.75
CA VAL A 58 18.08 -4.90 -6.65
C VAL A 58 17.57 -3.45 -6.61
N GLN A 59 16.63 -3.07 -7.48
CA GLN A 59 16.10 -1.70 -7.51
C GLN A 59 15.34 -1.29 -6.25
N SER A 60 14.74 -2.25 -5.55
CA SER A 60 14.02 -1.98 -4.30
C SER A 60 14.93 -1.53 -3.14
N GLY A 61 16.25 -1.73 -3.25
CA GLY A 61 17.19 -1.54 -2.14
C GLY A 61 17.04 -2.57 -1.02
N LEU A 62 16.14 -3.56 -1.18
CA LEU A 62 15.86 -4.58 -0.19
C LEU A 62 17.09 -5.41 0.17
N ASN A 63 17.97 -5.68 -0.79
CA ASN A 63 19.23 -6.39 -0.54
C ASN A 63 20.13 -5.65 0.47
N GLY A 64 20.29 -4.33 0.30
CA GLY A 64 21.06 -3.51 1.24
C GLY A 64 20.45 -3.49 2.64
N GLN A 65 19.14 -3.28 2.72
CA GLN A 65 18.43 -3.29 4.00
C GLN A 65 18.42 -4.67 4.68
N TRP A 66 18.42 -5.76 3.91
CA TRP A 66 18.57 -7.13 4.41
C TRP A 66 19.96 -7.35 5.02
N MET A 67 21.01 -6.93 4.33
CA MET A 67 22.38 -7.00 4.83
C MET A 67 22.59 -6.19 6.12
N GLU A 68 21.88 -5.07 6.27
CA GLU A 68 21.90 -4.23 7.46
C GLU A 68 20.98 -4.73 8.60
N GLY A 69 20.14 -5.75 8.35
CA GLY A 69 19.17 -6.27 9.33
C GLY A 69 17.94 -5.39 9.54
N ASN A 70 17.70 -4.42 8.67
CA ASN A 70 16.61 -3.44 8.76
C ASN A 70 15.27 -3.96 8.19
N VAL A 71 15.24 -5.17 7.63
CA VAL A 71 14.04 -5.73 7.00
C VAL A 71 13.85 -7.21 7.35
N ILE A 72 12.59 -7.60 7.51
CA ILE A 72 12.18 -8.99 7.72
C ILE A 72 11.46 -9.45 6.45
N VAL A 73 11.93 -10.54 5.84
CA VAL A 73 11.34 -11.13 4.64
C VAL A 73 10.57 -12.38 5.02
N MET A 74 9.31 -12.46 4.59
CA MET A 74 8.47 -13.64 4.79
C MET A 74 8.25 -14.34 3.45
N VAL A 75 8.88 -15.50 3.29
CA VAL A 75 8.76 -16.32 2.08
C VAL A 75 7.60 -17.30 2.26
N ARG A 76 6.68 -17.33 1.30
CA ARG A 76 5.62 -18.35 1.27
C ARG A 76 6.19 -19.65 0.72
N HIS A 77 5.66 -20.77 1.20
CA HIS A 77 5.95 -22.07 0.61
C HIS A 77 5.38 -22.15 -0.81
N ALA A 78 6.15 -22.72 -1.73
CA ALA A 78 5.66 -23.07 -3.06
C ALA A 78 4.50 -24.06 -2.95
N GLU A 79 3.54 -23.97 -3.87
CA GLU A 79 2.36 -24.83 -3.84
C GLU A 79 2.75 -26.30 -4.07
N ARG A 80 2.13 -27.21 -3.31
CA ARG A 80 2.47 -28.63 -3.28
C ARG A 80 1.43 -29.46 -4.02
N CYS A 81 1.89 -30.52 -4.68
CA CYS A 81 1.08 -31.46 -5.44
C CYS A 81 0.11 -32.29 -4.60
N ASP A 82 0.49 -32.65 -3.38
CA ASP A 82 -0.35 -33.46 -2.49
C ASP A 82 -1.55 -32.68 -1.93
N ARG A 83 -1.58 -31.34 -2.10
CA ARG A 83 -2.67 -30.46 -1.68
C ARG A 83 -3.31 -29.69 -2.84
N SER A 84 -3.03 -30.05 -4.09
CA SER A 84 -3.54 -29.38 -5.28
C SER A 84 -3.81 -30.40 -6.38
N SER A 85 -4.79 -30.12 -7.24
CA SER A 85 -5.02 -30.89 -8.47
C SER A 85 -4.19 -30.37 -9.66
N ASN A 86 -3.32 -29.38 -9.44
CA ASN A 86 -2.46 -28.80 -10.48
C ASN A 86 -1.37 -29.80 -10.92
N PRO A 87 -0.91 -29.73 -12.19
CA PRO A 87 0.15 -30.59 -12.69
C PRO A 87 1.44 -30.48 -11.87
N CYS A 88 2.06 -31.63 -11.58
CA CYS A 88 3.32 -31.70 -10.86
C CYS A 88 4.51 -31.38 -11.75
N PHE A 89 5.46 -30.62 -11.21
CA PHE A 89 6.75 -30.41 -11.87
C PHE A 89 7.63 -31.67 -11.80
N GLY A 90 7.40 -32.54 -10.80
CA GLY A 90 8.16 -33.76 -10.60
C GLY A 90 7.37 -34.80 -9.82
N PRO A 91 7.90 -35.35 -8.71
CA PRO A 91 7.22 -36.37 -7.92
C PRO A 91 5.84 -35.91 -7.42
N PRO A 92 4.89 -36.85 -7.19
CA PRO A 92 3.53 -36.52 -6.75
C PRO A 92 3.45 -35.87 -5.36
N ASN A 93 4.51 -35.94 -4.55
CA ASN A 93 4.65 -35.22 -3.27
C ASN A 93 5.48 -33.92 -3.38
N GLY A 94 5.85 -33.53 -4.60
CA GLY A 94 6.67 -32.36 -4.91
C GLY A 94 5.86 -31.06 -5.06
N ILE A 95 6.45 -30.10 -5.76
CA ILE A 95 5.79 -28.82 -6.11
C ILE A 95 5.07 -28.93 -7.45
N THR A 96 4.04 -28.10 -7.63
CA THR A 96 3.36 -28.01 -8.93
C THR A 96 4.22 -27.20 -9.90
N VAL A 97 3.89 -27.28 -11.19
CA VAL A 97 4.53 -26.45 -12.24
C VAL A 97 4.37 -24.95 -11.92
N ASN A 98 3.20 -24.54 -11.46
CA ASN A 98 2.94 -23.16 -11.05
C ASN A 98 3.78 -22.79 -9.80
N GLY A 99 3.92 -23.71 -8.84
CA GLY A 99 4.75 -23.50 -7.65
C GLY A 99 6.22 -23.32 -7.98
N GLN A 100 6.69 -24.07 -8.97
CA GLN A 100 8.03 -23.89 -9.53
C GLN A 100 8.17 -22.52 -10.20
N GLN A 101 7.21 -22.10 -11.03
CA GLN A 101 7.27 -20.80 -11.71
C GLN A 101 7.29 -19.62 -10.73
N HIS A 102 6.52 -19.69 -9.63
CA HIS A 102 6.50 -18.66 -8.59
C HIS A 102 7.69 -18.75 -7.61
N GLY A 103 8.34 -19.91 -7.51
CA GLY A 103 9.50 -20.13 -6.64
C GLY A 103 10.85 -19.88 -7.31
N LEU A 104 10.90 -19.88 -8.65
CA LEU A 104 12.09 -19.50 -9.39
C LEU A 104 12.18 -17.97 -9.45
N ALA A 105 12.84 -17.37 -8.47
CA ALA A 105 13.66 -16.20 -8.81
C ALA A 105 14.60 -16.63 -9.95
N PRO A 106 14.82 -15.82 -10.99
CA PRO A 106 15.75 -16.15 -12.07
C PRO A 106 17.14 -16.26 -11.46
N THR A 107 17.50 -17.47 -11.07
CA THR A 107 18.86 -17.83 -10.70
C THR A 107 19.64 -17.68 -11.99
N LYS A 108 20.38 -16.57 -12.08
CA LYS A 108 21.43 -16.43 -13.07
C LYS A 108 22.29 -17.69 -12.91
N PRO A 109 22.46 -18.52 -13.95
CA PRO A 109 23.25 -19.73 -13.82
C PRO A 109 24.65 -19.33 -13.36
N ASP A 110 25.08 -19.91 -12.24
CA ASP A 110 26.40 -19.71 -11.68
C ASP A 110 27.40 -20.29 -12.67
N THR A 111 27.99 -19.47 -13.54
CA THR A 111 28.96 -19.92 -14.55
C THR A 111 30.25 -20.52 -13.94
N ASN A 112 30.36 -20.56 -12.62
CA ASN A 112 31.49 -21.13 -11.87
C ASN A 112 31.32 -22.61 -11.53
N SER A 113 30.17 -23.23 -11.79
CA SER A 113 29.95 -24.68 -11.60
C SER A 113 30.18 -25.52 -12.86
N LEU A 114 30.61 -24.90 -13.97
CA LEU A 114 30.98 -25.57 -15.22
C LEU A 114 32.51 -25.61 -15.45
N LEU A 115 33.31 -25.27 -14.45
CA LEU A 115 34.79 -25.23 -14.53
C LEU A 115 35.49 -26.08 -13.47
N ASN A 116 34.87 -27.19 -13.04
CA ASN A 116 35.56 -28.22 -12.27
C ASN A 116 35.10 -29.63 -12.68
#